data_AF-A0A0L8FLU7-F1
#
_entry.id   AF-A0A0L8FLU7-F1
#
_cell.length_a   1.000
_cell.length_b   1.000
_cell.length_c   1.000
_cell.angle_alpha   90.00
_cell.angle_beta   90.00
_cell.angle_gamma   90.00
#
_symmetry.space_group_name_H-M   'P 1'
#
loop_
_entity.id
_entity.type
_entity.pdbx_description
1 polymer ?
#
loop_
_entity_poly.entity_id
_entity_poly.type
_entity_poly.pdbx_seq_one_letter_code
_entity_poly.pdbx_strand_id
1 'polypeptide(L)'
;MTNSQPSLDLGKTAEKHSVSQLYEYALAAGKSCEIVVGDERGPMGFKACVMLNNEYFVEAVAQNKKEAKRLAGVAALDKLNIRYAQEVIPEGKSLGQQFTDLVYNHLYMYLEQFSVLRYRRKSVAAVILVSDNKPEVVSMAIGHQCLTPSHLSTDGRCLIDSDAAVLACRAFRR
;
A
#
# COMPACT_ATOMS: atom_id res chain seq x y z
N MET A 1 -10.50 -40.58 -17.47
CA MET A 1 -11.08 -39.90 -16.29
C MET A 1 -10.81 -38.42 -16.44
N THR A 2 -11.78 -37.69 -16.96
CA THR A 2 -11.68 -36.26 -17.28
C THR A 2 -11.82 -35.44 -16.00
N ASN A 3 -10.71 -34.91 -15.49
CA ASN A 3 -10.71 -33.97 -14.37
C ASN A 3 -11.39 -32.67 -14.85
N SER A 4 -12.69 -32.54 -14.61
CA SER A 4 -13.42 -31.29 -14.78
C SER A 4 -12.92 -30.30 -13.73
N GLN A 5 -12.05 -29.39 -14.14
CA GLN A 5 -11.68 -28.24 -13.32
C GLN A 5 -12.96 -27.42 -13.04
N PRO A 6 -13.27 -27.09 -11.79
CA PRO A 6 -14.37 -26.20 -11.49
C PRO A 6 -14.04 -24.81 -12.05
N SER A 7 -14.86 -24.32 -12.99
CA SER A 7 -14.84 -22.93 -13.42
C SER A 7 -15.40 -22.06 -12.30
N LEU A 8 -14.57 -21.72 -11.31
CA LEU A 8 -14.92 -20.70 -10.33
C LEU A 8 -14.87 -19.34 -11.04
N ASP A 9 -16.05 -18.76 -11.24
CA ASP A 9 -16.20 -17.38 -11.67
C ASP A 9 -15.94 -16.45 -10.46
N LEU A 10 -14.69 -16.00 -10.31
CA LEU A 10 -14.30 -15.03 -9.28
C LEU A 10 -14.79 -13.60 -9.61
N GLY A 11 -15.55 -13.40 -10.70
CA GLY A 11 -15.89 -12.11 -11.30
C GLY A 11 -16.84 -11.18 -10.55
N LYS A 12 -16.95 -11.23 -9.22
CA LYS A 12 -17.90 -10.37 -8.46
C LYS A 12 -17.32 -9.20 -7.69
N THR A 13 -16.04 -8.89 -7.80
CA THR A 13 -15.45 -7.73 -7.11
C THR A 13 -14.46 -7.03 -8.02
N ALA A 14 -14.84 -5.86 -8.54
CA ALA A 14 -14.10 -5.07 -9.52
C ALA A 14 -12.78 -4.43 -9.01
N GLU A 15 -12.30 -4.83 -7.83
CA GLU A 15 -11.15 -4.20 -7.16
C GLU A 15 -10.26 -5.23 -6.43
N LYS A 16 -10.03 -6.41 -7.02
CA LYS A 16 -9.14 -7.41 -6.41
C LYS A 16 -7.82 -7.54 -7.17
N HIS A 17 -6.71 -7.37 -6.46
CA HIS A 17 -5.38 -7.64 -6.99
C HIS A 17 -5.26 -9.11 -7.44
N SER A 18 -4.52 -9.34 -8.52
CA SER A 18 -4.19 -10.65 -9.10
C SER A 18 -3.70 -11.65 -8.06
N VAL A 19 -2.85 -11.21 -7.15
CA VAL A 19 -2.34 -12.03 -6.03
C VAL A 19 -3.48 -12.51 -5.13
N SER A 20 -4.42 -11.64 -4.75
CA SER A 20 -5.57 -12.00 -3.91
C SER A 20 -6.50 -13.00 -4.61
N GLN A 21 -6.76 -12.78 -5.90
CA GLN A 21 -7.61 -13.68 -6.70
C GLN A 21 -6.98 -15.08 -6.86
N LEU A 22 -5.66 -15.14 -7.00
CA LEU A 22 -4.92 -16.42 -7.02
C LEU A 22 -5.05 -17.17 -5.68
N TYR A 23 -4.93 -16.49 -4.55
CA TYR A 23 -5.11 -17.10 -3.23
C TYR A 23 -6.55 -17.59 -3.01
N GLU A 24 -7.55 -16.81 -3.42
CA GLU A 24 -8.96 -17.20 -3.34
C GLU A 24 -9.24 -18.45 -4.18
N TYR A 25 -8.71 -18.52 -5.40
CA TYR A 25 -8.80 -19.72 -6.22
C TYR A 25 -8.14 -20.92 -5.53
N ALA A 26 -6.91 -20.76 -5.02
CA ALA A 26 -6.19 -21.85 -4.37
C ALA A 26 -6.98 -22.39 -3.17
N LEU A 27 -7.53 -21.48 -2.34
CA LEU A 27 -8.38 -21.84 -1.21
C LEU A 27 -9.63 -22.61 -1.66
N ALA A 28 -10.34 -22.12 -2.67
CA ALA A 28 -11.54 -22.77 -3.19
C ALA A 28 -11.25 -24.14 -3.84
N ALA A 29 -10.07 -24.29 -4.45
CA ALA A 29 -9.61 -25.52 -5.05
C ALA A 29 -8.96 -26.49 -4.04
N GLY A 30 -8.84 -26.11 -2.77
CA GLY A 30 -8.17 -26.91 -1.73
C GLY A 30 -6.66 -27.09 -1.97
N LYS A 31 -6.01 -26.12 -2.62
CA LYS A 31 -4.58 -26.13 -2.94
C LYS A 31 -3.80 -25.20 -2.00
N SER A 32 -2.56 -25.56 -1.65
CA SER A 32 -1.64 -24.59 -1.06
C SER A 32 -1.14 -23.65 -2.15
N CYS A 33 -0.97 -22.37 -1.83
CA CYS A 33 -0.43 -21.37 -2.75
C CYS A 33 0.56 -20.48 -1.99
N GLU A 34 1.73 -20.25 -2.57
CA GLU A 34 2.75 -19.37 -2.03
C GLU A 34 3.39 -18.56 -3.16
N ILE A 35 3.73 -17.29 -2.89
CA ILE A 35 4.46 -16.44 -3.83
C ILE A 35 5.80 -16.05 -3.18
N VAL A 36 6.87 -16.64 -3.68
CA VAL A 36 8.24 -16.43 -3.21
C VAL A 36 8.90 -15.36 -4.07
N VAL A 37 9.55 -14.36 -3.47
CA VAL A 37 10.29 -13.32 -4.20
C VAL A 37 11.73 -13.32 -3.73
N GLY A 38 12.65 -13.36 -4.69
CA GLY A 38 14.08 -13.25 -4.38
C GLY A 38 14.41 -11.94 -3.67
N ASP A 39 15.29 -12.01 -2.68
CA ASP A 39 15.65 -10.82 -1.91
C ASP A 39 16.51 -9.84 -2.69
N GLU A 40 17.32 -10.36 -3.61
CA GLU A 40 18.24 -9.62 -4.45
C GLU A 40 17.65 -9.31 -5.83
N ARG A 41 18.03 -8.16 -6.38
CA ARG A 41 17.66 -7.77 -7.74
C ARG A 41 18.67 -8.38 -8.71
N GLY A 42 18.21 -9.29 -9.56
CA GLY A 42 19.02 -9.85 -10.64
C GLY A 42 19.17 -8.88 -11.82
N PRO A 43 19.97 -9.24 -12.85
CA PRO A 43 20.20 -8.41 -14.03
C PRO A 43 18.91 -7.96 -14.74
N MET A 44 17.89 -8.83 -14.74
CA MET A 44 16.58 -8.58 -15.35
C MET A 44 15.56 -7.93 -14.40
N GLY A 45 15.84 -7.85 -13.10
CA GLY A 45 14.93 -7.36 -12.07
C GLY A 45 14.73 -8.34 -10.90
N PHE A 46 13.69 -8.10 -10.11
CA PHE A 46 13.23 -9.00 -9.05
C PHE A 46 12.42 -10.15 -9.67
N LYS A 47 12.78 -11.38 -9.30
CA LYS A 47 12.09 -12.60 -9.71
C LYS A 47 11.09 -13.01 -8.63
N ALA A 48 9.85 -13.26 -9.04
CA ALA A 48 8.79 -13.79 -8.20
C ALA A 48 8.30 -15.13 -8.76
N CYS A 49 8.22 -16.15 -7.93
CA CYS A 49 7.77 -17.49 -8.28
C CYS A 49 6.49 -17.83 -7.52
N VAL A 50 5.51 -18.41 -8.21
CA VAL A 50 4.31 -18.98 -7.61
C VAL A 50 4.54 -20.47 -7.41
N MET A 51 4.28 -20.95 -6.20
CA MET A 51 4.25 -22.36 -5.85
C MET A 51 2.81 -22.77 -5.55
N LEU A 52 2.34 -23.84 -6.17
CA LEU A 52 1.05 -24.47 -5.87
C LEU A 52 1.29 -25.88 -5.34
N ASN A 53 0.71 -26.23 -4.20
CA ASN A 53 0.96 -27.52 -3.54
C ASN A 53 2.46 -27.79 -3.30
N ASN A 54 3.20 -26.73 -2.97
CA ASN A 54 4.66 -26.76 -2.78
C ASN A 54 5.45 -27.15 -4.05
N GLU A 55 4.81 -27.13 -5.22
CA GLU A 55 5.45 -27.34 -6.52
C GLU A 55 5.58 -26.03 -7.28
N TYR A 56 6.68 -25.86 -7.99
CA TYR A 56 6.89 -24.71 -8.86
C TYR A 56 5.82 -24.65 -9.95
N PHE A 57 5.15 -23.51 -10.07
CA PHE A 57 4.05 -23.34 -11.03
C PHE A 57 4.40 -22.36 -12.15
N VAL A 58 4.74 -21.11 -11.82
CA VAL A 58 5.13 -20.05 -12.76
C VAL A 58 6.09 -19.05 -12.11
N GLU A 59 6.75 -18.24 -12.93
CA GLU A 59 7.57 -17.12 -12.49
C GLU A 59 7.35 -15.88 -13.35
N ALA A 60 7.61 -14.71 -12.75
CA ALA A 60 7.67 -13.43 -13.46
C ALA A 60 8.81 -12.57 -12.94
N VAL A 61 9.24 -11.62 -13.76
CA VAL A 61 10.31 -10.68 -13.42
C VAL A 61 9.83 -9.25 -13.61
N ALA A 62 10.13 -8.38 -12.65
CA ALA A 62 9.82 -6.95 -12.73
C ALA A 62 10.89 -6.08 -12.07
N GLN A 63 10.83 -4.76 -12.31
CA GLN A 63 11.80 -3.80 -11.77
C GLN A 63 11.70 -3.59 -10.26
N ASN A 64 10.59 -3.98 -9.63
CA ASN A 64 10.40 -3.90 -8.18
C ASN A 64 9.65 -5.15 -7.65
N LYS A 65 9.83 -5.45 -6.35
CA LYS A 65 9.25 -6.66 -5.71
C LYS A 65 7.71 -6.70 -5.80
N LYS A 66 7.03 -5.55 -5.69
CA LYS A 66 5.56 -5.47 -5.74
C LYS A 66 5.04 -5.88 -7.11
N GLU A 67 5.62 -5.32 -8.16
CA GLU A 67 5.25 -5.58 -9.54
C GLU A 67 5.60 -7.02 -9.95
N ALA A 68 6.72 -7.56 -9.45
CA ALA A 68 7.09 -8.95 -9.70
C ALA A 68 6.03 -9.92 -9.15
N LYS A 69 5.55 -9.70 -7.91
CA LYS A 69 4.44 -10.51 -7.32
C LYS A 69 3.17 -10.39 -8.14
N ARG A 70 2.81 -9.17 -8.56
CA ARG A 70 1.62 -8.91 -9.38
C ARG A 70 1.68 -9.68 -10.68
N LEU A 71 2.77 -9.55 -11.44
CA LEU A 71 2.95 -10.26 -12.71
C LEU A 71 2.98 -11.79 -12.53
N ALA A 72 3.58 -12.28 -11.46
CA ALA A 72 3.59 -13.72 -11.17
C ALA A 72 2.17 -14.24 -10.88
N GLY A 73 1.35 -13.46 -10.16
CA GLY A 73 -0.07 -13.76 -9.94
C GLY A 73 -0.89 -13.77 -11.22
N VAL A 74 -0.70 -12.77 -12.09
CA VAL A 74 -1.34 -12.70 -13.42
C VAL A 74 -0.97 -13.93 -14.27
N ALA A 75 0.33 -14.23 -14.39
CA ALA A 75 0.81 -15.38 -15.14
C ALA A 75 0.25 -16.72 -14.61
N ALA A 76 0.05 -16.83 -13.30
CA ALA A 76 -0.53 -18.02 -12.69
C ALA A 76 -2.02 -18.15 -13.04
N LEU A 77 -2.79 -17.07 -12.92
CA LEU A 77 -4.22 -17.07 -13.26
C LEU A 77 -4.44 -17.36 -14.75
N ASP A 78 -3.61 -16.78 -15.63
CA ASP A 78 -3.62 -17.05 -17.07
C ASP A 78 -3.30 -18.53 -17.36
N LYS A 79 -2.26 -19.09 -16.72
CA LYS A 79 -1.90 -20.50 -16.89
C LYS A 79 -2.96 -21.46 -16.37
N LEU A 80 -3.73 -21.06 -15.36
CA LEU A 80 -4.88 -21.81 -14.84
C LEU A 80 -6.15 -21.64 -15.69
N ASN A 81 -6.13 -20.77 -16.70
CA ASN A 81 -7.25 -20.44 -17.58
C ASN A 81 -8.52 -20.03 -16.79
N ILE A 82 -8.32 -19.32 -15.67
CA ILE A 82 -9.40 -18.83 -14.81
C ILE A 82 -9.86 -17.48 -15.34
N ARG A 83 -11.17 -17.24 -15.34
CA ARG A 83 -11.69 -15.87 -15.51
C ARG A 83 -11.48 -15.10 -14.21
N TYR A 84 -10.58 -14.12 -14.24
CA TYR A 84 -10.31 -13.22 -13.12
C TYR A 84 -10.66 -11.78 -13.51
N ALA A 85 -10.99 -10.96 -12.51
CA ALA A 85 -11.15 -9.53 -12.73
C ALA A 85 -9.78 -8.94 -13.08
N GLN A 86 -9.66 -8.33 -14.26
CA GLN A 86 -8.43 -7.60 -14.56
C GLN A 86 -8.26 -6.48 -13.55
N GLU A 87 -7.03 -6.31 -13.06
CA GLU A 87 -6.69 -5.11 -12.29
C GLU A 87 -6.91 -3.91 -13.21
N VAL A 88 -8.01 -3.19 -13.00
CA VAL A 88 -8.19 -1.89 -13.61
C VAL A 88 -7.17 -0.98 -12.96
N ILE A 89 -6.09 -0.67 -13.67
CA ILE A 89 -5.24 0.46 -13.33
C ILE A 89 -6.17 1.67 -13.52
N PRO A 90 -6.58 2.37 -12.45
CA PRO A 90 -7.47 3.50 -12.62
C PRO A 90 -6.81 4.49 -13.60
N GLU A 91 -7.50 4.83 -14.68
CA GLU A 91 -7.05 5.94 -15.52
C GLU A 91 -7.16 7.22 -14.70
N GLY A 92 -6.01 7.70 -14.21
CA GLY A 92 -5.93 8.85 -13.31
C GLY A 92 -5.51 8.48 -11.89
N LYS A 93 -4.96 9.47 -11.18
CA LYS A 93 -4.58 9.30 -9.77
C LYS A 93 -5.84 9.12 -8.93
N SER A 94 -5.87 8.09 -8.09
CA SER A 94 -6.96 7.93 -7.12
C SER A 94 -7.07 9.16 -6.22
N LEU A 95 -8.25 9.43 -5.65
CA LEU A 95 -8.42 10.58 -4.75
C LEU A 95 -7.40 10.57 -3.60
N GLY A 96 -7.12 9.39 -3.04
CA GLY A 96 -6.10 9.20 -2.01
C GLY A 96 -4.68 9.52 -2.48
N GLN A 97 -4.33 9.19 -3.73
CA GLN A 97 -3.06 9.59 -4.32
C GLN A 97 -2.99 11.10 -4.55
N GLN A 98 -4.06 11.73 -5.02
CA GLN A 98 -4.12 13.19 -5.18
C GLN A 98 -3.90 13.91 -3.83
N PHE A 99 -4.54 13.42 -2.77
CA PHE A 99 -4.35 13.93 -1.40
C PHE A 99 -2.93 13.70 -0.88
N THR A 100 -2.37 12.53 -1.15
CA THR A 100 -0.99 12.21 -0.78
C THR A 100 -0.02 13.18 -1.44
N ASP A 101 -0.15 13.39 -2.75
CA ASP A 101 0.69 14.34 -3.50
C ASP A 101 0.53 15.77 -2.99
N LEU A 102 -0.70 16.20 -2.68
CA LEU A 102 -0.97 17.51 -2.11
C LEU A 102 -0.23 17.71 -0.77
N VAL A 103 -0.34 16.75 0.13
CA VAL A 103 0.32 16.79 1.45
C VAL A 103 1.83 16.75 1.32
N TYR A 104 2.37 15.92 0.42
CA TYR A 104 3.80 15.87 0.16
C TYR A 104 4.32 17.20 -0.38
N ASN A 105 3.67 17.79 -1.39
CA ASN A 105 4.09 19.07 -1.94
C ASN A 105 4.07 20.17 -0.88
N HIS A 106 3.00 20.23 -0.08
CA HIS A 106 2.88 21.17 1.02
C HIS A 106 4.01 20.99 2.05
N LEU A 107 4.33 19.75 2.43
CA LEU A 107 5.43 19.43 3.32
C LEU A 107 6.80 19.87 2.76
N TYR A 108 7.07 19.58 1.48
CA TYR A 108 8.35 19.89 0.87
C TYR A 108 8.64 21.39 0.82
N MET A 109 7.62 22.23 0.64
CA MET A 109 7.75 23.69 0.75
C MET A 109 8.34 24.10 2.11
N TYR A 110 7.90 23.49 3.22
CA TYR A 110 8.46 23.77 4.55
C TYR A 110 9.83 23.11 4.77
N LEU A 111 10.06 21.91 4.24
CA LEU A 111 11.35 21.22 4.39
C LEU A 111 12.47 21.90 3.59
N GLU A 112 12.15 22.66 2.55
CA GLU A 112 13.08 23.57 1.87
C GLU A 112 13.50 24.73 2.76
N GLN A 113 12.55 25.30 3.50
CA GLN A 113 12.83 26.38 4.44
C GLN A 113 13.61 25.91 5.69
N PHE A 114 13.40 24.67 6.14
CA PHE A 114 13.98 24.13 7.37
C PHE A 114 14.75 22.83 7.12
N SER A 115 15.98 22.96 6.63
CA SER A 115 16.87 21.84 6.29
C SER A 115 17.12 20.84 7.43
N VAL A 116 17.09 21.30 8.69
CA VAL A 116 17.23 20.47 9.90
C VAL A 116 16.14 19.39 9.98
N LEU A 117 14.98 19.60 9.37
CA LEU A 117 13.86 18.66 9.42
C LEU A 117 13.98 17.50 8.43
N ARG A 118 14.93 17.52 7.48
CA ARG A 118 15.08 16.54 6.38
C ARG A 118 15.64 15.17 6.80
N TYR A 119 16.33 15.07 7.93
CA TYR A 119 17.19 13.92 8.22
C TYR A 119 16.56 12.73 8.96
N ARG A 120 15.23 12.70 9.15
CA ARG A 120 14.58 11.54 9.82
C ARG A 120 13.32 11.07 9.10
N ARG A 121 13.09 9.75 9.12
CA ARG A 121 11.78 9.17 8.84
C ARG A 121 10.81 9.75 9.86
N LYS A 122 9.77 10.41 9.38
CA LYS A 122 8.74 10.96 10.24
C LYS A 122 7.38 10.58 9.67
N SER A 123 6.47 10.13 10.52
CA SER A 123 5.07 10.01 10.11
C SER A 123 4.53 11.41 9.89
N VAL A 124 3.73 11.56 8.84
CA VAL A 124 3.12 12.82 8.42
C VAL A 124 1.63 12.57 8.35
N ALA A 125 0.86 13.48 8.95
CA ALA A 125 -0.59 13.46 8.85
C ALA A 125 -1.08 14.86 8.52
N ALA A 126 -2.19 14.92 7.81
CA ALA A 126 -2.83 16.15 7.43
C ALA A 126 -4.34 16.01 7.47
N VAL A 127 -5.02 17.11 7.79
CA VAL A 127 -6.46 17.27 7.61
C VAL A 127 -6.65 18.04 6.32
N ILE A 128 -7.44 17.47 5.42
CA ILE A 128 -7.74 18.06 4.11
C ILE A 128 -9.20 18.47 4.12
N LEU A 129 -9.47 19.74 3.85
CA LEU A 129 -10.80 20.24 3.59
C LEU A 129 -11.03 20.21 2.09
N VAL A 130 -12.18 19.68 1.66
CA VAL A 130 -12.59 19.70 0.26
C VAL A 130 -13.79 20.61 0.14
N SER A 131 -13.61 21.75 -0.52
CA SER A 131 -14.68 22.72 -0.82
C SER A 131 -14.68 22.98 -2.31
N ASP A 132 -15.86 22.91 -2.96
CA ASP A 132 -16.03 23.12 -4.41
C ASP A 132 -15.03 22.34 -5.29
N ASN A 133 -14.80 21.06 -4.96
CA ASN A 133 -13.82 20.17 -5.61
C ASN A 133 -12.35 20.66 -5.56
N LYS A 134 -12.03 21.59 -4.65
CA LYS A 134 -10.67 22.06 -4.39
C LYS A 134 -10.21 21.52 -3.04
N PRO A 135 -9.26 20.56 -3.01
CA PRO A 135 -8.69 20.09 -1.76
C PRO A 135 -7.63 21.07 -1.24
N GLU A 136 -7.72 21.39 0.05
CA GLU A 136 -6.78 22.26 0.74
C GLU A 136 -6.30 21.61 2.04
N VAL A 137 -5.00 21.70 2.31
CA VAL A 137 -4.41 21.22 3.56
C VAL A 137 -4.65 22.28 4.64
N VAL A 138 -5.64 22.04 5.50
CA VAL A 138 -6.01 22.99 6.58
C VAL A 138 -5.20 22.78 7.86
N SER A 139 -4.64 21.59 8.04
CA SER A 139 -3.74 21.28 9.15
C SER A 139 -2.78 20.18 8.74
N MET A 140 -1.54 20.27 9.16
CA MET A 140 -0.50 19.28 8.89
C MET A 140 0.45 19.18 10.07
N ALA A 141 0.86 17.95 10.39
CA ALA A 141 1.82 17.71 11.43
C ALA A 141 2.74 16.55 11.10
N ILE A 142 3.89 16.55 11.78
CA ILE A 142 4.93 15.57 11.64
C ILE A 142 5.28 15.07 13.05
N GLY A 143 5.26 13.75 13.25
CA GLY A 143 5.35 13.21 14.60
C GLY A 143 5.39 11.68 14.60
N HIS A 144 6.00 11.07 15.61
CA HIS A 144 6.01 9.60 15.76
C HIS A 144 6.35 9.16 17.19
N GLN A 145 6.28 10.08 18.16
CA GLN A 145 6.74 9.85 19.52
C GLN A 145 5.73 10.40 20.51
N CYS A 146 5.68 9.80 21.68
CA CYS A 146 4.92 10.30 22.82
C CYS A 146 5.88 10.71 23.93
N LEU A 147 5.42 11.61 24.79
CA LEU A 147 6.15 12.10 25.94
C LEU A 147 6.43 10.95 26.91
N THR A 148 7.63 10.89 27.46
CA THR A 148 7.94 9.92 28.52
C THR A 148 7.39 10.40 29.87
N PRO A 149 7.03 9.47 30.78
CA PRO A 149 6.47 9.84 32.09
C PRO A 149 7.35 10.79 32.92
N SER A 150 8.67 10.71 32.75
CA SER A 150 9.65 11.58 33.42
C SER A 150 9.53 13.06 33.05
N HIS A 151 8.86 13.38 31.94
CA HIS A 151 8.66 14.74 31.46
C HIS A 151 7.19 15.19 31.53
N LEU A 152 6.32 14.40 32.18
CA LEU A 152 4.93 14.74 32.37
C LEU A 152 4.78 15.90 33.37
N SER A 153 3.98 16.89 33.02
CA SER A 153 3.62 18.01 33.88
C SER A 153 2.11 18.07 34.08
N THR A 154 1.68 18.56 35.26
CA THR A 154 0.27 18.77 35.62
C THR A 154 -0.25 20.16 35.24
N ASP A 155 0.62 21.06 34.76
CA ASP A 155 0.27 22.44 34.40
C ASP A 155 -0.39 22.59 33.02
N GLY A 156 -0.64 21.48 32.32
CA GLY A 156 -1.27 21.45 31.01
C GLY A 156 -0.41 21.99 29.86
N ARG A 157 0.89 22.26 30.10
CA ARG A 157 1.81 22.78 29.07
C ARG A 157 2.54 21.68 28.31
N CYS A 158 2.46 20.45 28.78
CA CYS A 158 3.09 19.30 28.14
C CYS A 158 2.25 18.71 27.00
N LEU A 159 2.88 18.51 25.85
CA LEU A 159 2.31 17.74 24.75
C LEU A 159 2.58 16.25 24.98
N ILE A 160 1.56 15.53 25.45
CA ILE A 160 1.69 14.12 25.83
C ILE A 160 1.86 13.21 24.61
N ASP A 161 1.09 13.48 23.55
CA ASP A 161 1.07 12.67 22.35
C ASP A 161 1.49 13.54 21.15
N SER A 162 2.65 13.20 20.60
CA SER A 162 3.23 13.86 19.43
C SER A 162 3.24 12.92 18.22
N ASP A 163 2.31 11.97 18.14
CA ASP A 163 2.00 11.29 16.89
C ASP A 163 1.44 12.29 15.86
N ALA A 164 1.78 12.09 14.58
CA ALA A 164 1.42 13.01 13.53
C ALA A 164 -0.11 13.21 13.42
N ALA A 165 -0.90 12.14 13.51
CA ALA A 165 -2.35 12.22 13.36
C ALA A 165 -2.98 13.01 14.52
N VAL A 166 -2.51 12.77 15.74
CA VAL A 166 -2.96 13.49 16.93
C VAL A 166 -2.63 14.97 16.82
N LEU A 167 -1.41 15.29 16.41
CA LEU A 167 -0.99 16.68 16.23
C LEU A 167 -1.76 17.41 15.14
N ALA A 168 -1.97 16.79 13.99
CA ALA A 168 -2.74 17.38 12.91
C ALA A 168 -4.18 17.70 13.36
N CYS A 169 -4.82 16.79 14.10
CA CYS A 169 -6.14 17.01 14.70
C CYS A 169 -6.14 18.13 15.76
N ARG A 170 -5.10 18.20 16.61
CA ARG A 170 -4.97 19.27 17.62
C ARG A 170 -4.77 20.64 16.97
N ALA A 171 -3.98 20.72 15.91
CA ALA A 171 -3.75 21.95 15.16
C ALA A 171 -5.00 22.39 14.39
N PHE A 172 -5.81 21.47 13.87
CA PHE A 172 -7.08 21.79 13.22
C PHE A 172 -8.12 22.42 14.17
N ARG A 173 -8.06 22.10 15.46
CA ARG A 173 -8.97 22.66 16.48
C ARG A 173 -8.60 24.07 16.95
N ARG A 174 -7.50 24.63 16.45
CA ARG A 174 -7.05 25.99 16.77
C ARG A 174 -7.62 26.98 15.76
#